data_AF-A0A6H2C0T3-F1
#
_entry.id   AF-A0A6H2C0T3-F1
#
_cell.length_a   1.000
_cell.length_b   1.000
_cell.length_c   1.000
_cell.angle_alpha   90.00
_cell.angle_beta   90.00
_cell.angle_gamma   90.00
#
_symmetry.space_group_name_H-M   'P 1'
#
loop_
_entity.id
_entity.type
_entity.pdbx_description
1 polymer ?
#
loop_
_entity_poly.entity_id
_entity_poly.type
_entity_poly.pdbx_seq_one_letter_code
_entity_poly.pdbx_strand_id
1 'polypeptide(L)'
;MEKILKVIADVIANPPIPHEPQKQSLKNWAMYCLRDRGFIVVFAQNADFAVQFKNGDKFYFKVTNQADDLANNINWIVWDNVNKTTNLIPQA
;
A
#
# COMPACT_ATOMS: atom_id res chain seq x y z
N MET A 1 13.03 5.87 -8.44
CA MET A 1 12.42 5.00 -7.41
C MET A 1 11.58 5.82 -6.44
N GLU A 2 12.16 6.81 -5.74
CA GLU A 2 11.45 7.70 -4.80
C GLU A 2 10.22 8.41 -5.37
N LYS A 3 10.29 8.92 -6.62
CA LYS A 3 9.14 9.60 -7.25
C LYS A 3 7.89 8.72 -7.32
N ILE A 4 8.04 7.43 -7.59
CA ILE A 4 6.90 6.51 -7.69
C ILE A 4 6.35 6.18 -6.31
N LEU A 5 7.23 5.91 -5.32
CA LEU A 5 6.78 5.69 -3.94
C LEU A 5 6.04 6.91 -3.39
N LYS A 6 6.45 8.13 -3.78
CA LYS A 6 5.71 9.37 -3.46
C LYS A 6 4.32 9.40 -4.09
N VAL A 7 4.18 8.99 -5.36
CA VAL A 7 2.86 8.89 -6.00
C VAL A 7 2.00 7.83 -5.31
N ILE A 8 2.58 6.67 -4.96
CA ILE A 8 1.87 5.62 -4.22
C ILE A 8 1.43 6.14 -2.84
N ALA A 9 2.30 6.85 -2.11
CA ALA A 9 1.98 7.46 -0.83
C ALA A 9 0.80 8.44 -0.96
N ASP A 10 0.81 9.27 -2.00
CA ASP A 10 -0.28 10.20 -2.28
C ASP A 10 -1.60 9.48 -2.57
N VAL A 11 -1.59 8.38 -3.34
CA VAL A 11 -2.80 7.57 -3.58
C VAL A 11 -3.36 6.96 -2.31
N ILE A 12 -2.49 6.50 -1.40
CA ILE A 12 -2.89 5.89 -0.13
C ILE A 12 -3.38 6.94 0.87
N ALA A 13 -2.80 8.14 0.88
CA ALA A 13 -3.24 9.25 1.73
C ALA A 13 -4.51 9.94 1.19
N ASN A 14 -4.68 9.98 -0.13
CA ASN A 14 -5.81 10.61 -0.84
C ASN A 14 -6.54 9.58 -1.73
N PRO A 15 -7.19 8.58 -1.11
CA PRO A 15 -7.78 7.47 -1.83
C PRO A 15 -9.06 7.87 -2.57
N PRO A 16 -9.40 7.20 -3.69
CA PRO A 16 -10.67 7.43 -4.39
C PRO A 16 -11.89 7.09 -3.54
N ILE A 17 -11.75 6.14 -2.61
CA ILE A 17 -12.75 5.81 -1.58
C ILE A 17 -12.07 5.64 -0.22
N PRO A 18 -12.69 6.11 0.89
CA PRO A 18 -12.16 5.87 2.23
C PRO A 18 -11.99 4.38 2.56
N HIS A 19 -11.02 4.04 3.39
CA HIS A 19 -10.91 2.69 3.91
C HIS A 19 -11.98 2.46 4.99
N GLU A 20 -12.83 1.45 4.78
CA GLU A 20 -13.84 1.02 5.74
C GLU A 20 -13.58 -0.43 6.17
N PRO A 21 -12.93 -0.67 7.33
CA PRO A 21 -12.53 -2.01 7.77
C PRO A 21 -13.67 -3.03 7.92
N GLN A 22 -14.90 -2.56 8.13
CA GLN A 22 -16.09 -3.40 8.23
C GLN A 22 -16.60 -3.92 6.88
N LYS A 23 -16.22 -3.25 5.79
CA LYS A 23 -16.70 -3.54 4.43
C LYS A 23 -15.64 -4.25 3.58
N GLN A 24 -14.36 -3.91 3.77
CA GLN A 24 -13.27 -4.50 3.00
C GLN A 24 -11.98 -4.61 3.83
N SER A 25 -11.12 -5.57 3.49
CA SER A 25 -9.78 -5.67 4.07
C SER A 25 -8.87 -4.53 3.58
N LEU A 26 -7.90 -4.13 4.39
CA LEU A 26 -6.90 -3.11 4.04
C LEU A 26 -6.14 -3.49 2.76
N LYS A 27 -5.81 -4.77 2.61
CA LYS A 27 -5.17 -5.32 1.41
C LYS A 27 -6.00 -5.09 0.15
N ASN A 28 -7.26 -5.53 0.15
CA ASN A 28 -8.12 -5.41 -1.02
C ASN A 28 -8.38 -3.94 -1.37
N TRP A 29 -8.57 -3.11 -0.35
CA TRP A 29 -8.73 -1.68 -0.49
C TRP A 29 -7.49 -1.01 -1.11
N ALA A 30 -6.29 -1.30 -0.61
CA ALA A 30 -5.05 -0.72 -1.14
C ALA A 30 -4.81 -1.14 -2.60
N MET A 31 -5.02 -2.42 -2.90
CA MET A 31 -4.91 -2.95 -4.26
C MET A 31 -5.93 -2.28 -5.20
N TYR A 32 -7.15 -2.01 -4.75
CA TYR A 32 -8.15 -1.26 -5.52
C TYR A 32 -7.69 0.17 -5.80
N CYS A 33 -7.30 0.94 -4.77
CA CYS A 33 -6.88 2.34 -4.92
C CYS A 33 -5.73 2.48 -5.92
N LEU A 34 -4.77 1.55 -5.89
CA LEU A 34 -3.64 1.57 -6.81
C LEU A 34 -4.05 1.19 -8.24
N ARG A 35 -4.93 0.21 -8.43
CA ARG A 35 -5.45 -0.15 -9.76
C ARG A 35 -6.29 0.95 -10.38
N ASP A 36 -7.12 1.62 -9.59
CA ASP A 36 -7.92 2.77 -10.01
C ASP A 36 -7.03 3.89 -10.57
N ARG A 37 -5.84 4.05 -9.99
CA ARG A 37 -4.81 5.00 -10.45
C ARG A 37 -3.90 4.46 -11.55
N GLY A 38 -4.20 3.29 -12.11
CA GLY A 38 -3.51 2.72 -13.27
C GLY A 38 -2.25 1.91 -12.96
N PHE A 39 -1.96 1.61 -11.69
CA PHE A 39 -0.84 0.74 -11.34
C PHE A 39 -1.14 -0.73 -11.66
N ILE A 40 -0.12 -1.46 -12.14
CA ILE A 40 -0.20 -2.91 -12.35
C ILE A 40 0.03 -3.60 -11.00
N VAL A 41 -1.05 -4.04 -10.36
CA VAL A 41 -0.98 -4.70 -9.04
C VAL A 41 -1.10 -6.22 -9.18
N VAL A 42 -0.06 -6.93 -8.76
CA VAL A 42 0.08 -8.40 -8.87
C VAL A 42 0.19 -9.06 -7.49
N PHE A 43 -0.17 -10.35 -7.41
CA PHE A 43 0.04 -11.15 -6.20
C PHE A 43 1.52 -11.47 -5.98
N ALA A 44 1.91 -11.67 -4.72
CA ALA A 44 3.28 -12.00 -4.31
C ALA A 44 3.26 -13.14 -3.26
N GLN A 45 4.36 -13.91 -3.18
CA GLN A 45 4.47 -15.00 -2.19
C GLN A 45 4.91 -14.51 -0.80
N ASN A 46 5.84 -13.54 -0.73
CA ASN A 46 6.45 -13.09 0.53
C ASN A 46 5.97 -11.69 0.98
N ALA A 47 4.91 -11.19 0.34
CA ALA A 47 4.30 -9.88 0.58
C ALA A 47 2.80 -9.99 0.31
N ASP A 48 2.01 -9.02 0.74
CA ASP A 48 0.58 -9.02 0.46
C ASP A 48 0.29 -8.86 -1.03
N PHE A 49 1.03 -7.97 -1.68
CA PHE A 49 0.98 -7.75 -3.12
C PHE A 49 2.25 -7.04 -3.59
N ALA A 50 2.36 -6.85 -4.90
CA ALA A 50 3.38 -6.00 -5.51
C ALA A 50 2.79 -5.07 -6.56
N VAL A 51 3.40 -3.90 -6.73
CA VAL A 51 3.21 -3.03 -7.89
C VAL A 51 4.32 -3.34 -8.89
N GLN A 52 3.94 -3.78 -10.09
CA GLN A 52 4.86 -4.09 -11.18
C GLN A 52 5.00 -2.91 -12.13
N PHE A 53 6.24 -2.62 -12.52
CA PHE A 53 6.57 -1.60 -13.51
C PHE A 53 6.71 -2.21 -14.90
N LYS A 54 6.61 -1.36 -15.93
CA LYS A 54 6.71 -1.79 -17.33
C LYS A 54 8.05 -2.47 -17.65
N ASN A 55 9.12 -2.13 -16.93
CA ASN A 55 10.44 -2.73 -17.08
C ASN A 55 10.60 -4.07 -16.32
N GLY A 56 9.56 -4.54 -15.62
CA GLY A 56 9.56 -5.78 -14.86
C GLY A 56 9.89 -5.62 -13.38
N ASP A 57 10.42 -4.47 -12.96
CA ASP A 57 10.72 -4.19 -11.55
C ASP A 57 9.44 -4.22 -10.70
N LYS A 58 9.59 -4.54 -9.42
CA LYS A 58 8.47 -4.65 -8.48
C LYS A 58 8.78 -3.93 -7.18
N PHE A 59 7.78 -3.21 -6.67
CA PHE A 59 7.73 -2.85 -5.25
C PHE A 59 6.79 -3.79 -4.54
N TYR A 60 7.27 -4.38 -3.44
CA TYR A 60 6.51 -5.27 -2.59
C TYR A 60 5.93 -4.50 -1.41
N PHE A 61 4.70 -4.84 -1.06
CA PHE A 61 3.95 -4.18 0.00
C PHE A 61 3.38 -5.20 0.98
N LYS A 62 3.45 -4.87 2.26
CA LYS A 62 2.64 -5.47 3.31
C LYS A 62 1.65 -4.46 3.86
N VAL A 63 0.56 -4.95 4.41
CA VAL A 63 -0.45 -4.10 5.06
C VAL A 63 -0.61 -4.47 6.53
N THR A 64 -0.89 -3.49 7.37
CA THR A 64 -1.07 -3.71 8.81
C THR A 64 -1.98 -2.65 9.42
N ASN A 65 -2.66 -3.00 10.52
CA ASN A 65 -3.38 -2.06 11.39
C ASN A 65 -2.60 -1.77 12.68
N GLN A 66 -1.37 -2.26 12.79
CA GLN A 66 -0.44 -2.03 13.90
C GLN A 66 0.82 -1.38 13.35
N ALA A 67 1.20 -0.23 13.89
CA ALA A 67 2.37 0.54 13.44
C ALA A 67 3.67 0.15 14.17
N ASP A 68 3.60 -0.76 15.14
CA ASP A 68 4.71 -1.12 16.02
C ASP A 68 5.61 -2.21 15.40
N ASP A 69 6.93 -2.08 15.60
CA ASP A 69 7.96 -3.07 15.24
C ASP A 69 7.91 -3.58 13.78
N LEU A 70 7.70 -2.66 12.84
CA LEU A 70 7.64 -2.98 11.42
C LEU A 70 9.03 -3.24 10.83
N ALA A 71 9.16 -4.34 10.09
CA ALA A 71 10.38 -4.66 9.37
C ALA A 71 10.71 -3.56 8.34
N ASN A 72 11.95 -3.06 8.35
CA ASN A 72 12.40 -1.94 7.50
C ASN A 72 12.74 -2.35 6.05
N ASN A 73 12.69 -3.64 5.73
CA ASN A 73 13.07 -4.20 4.43
C ASN A 73 11.90 -4.34 3.43
N ILE A 74 10.74 -3.77 3.75
CA ILE A 74 9.55 -3.83 2.89
C ILE A 74 8.72 -2.57 3.07
N ASN A 75 7.97 -2.21 2.02
CA ASN A 75 7.06 -1.07 2.09
C ASN A 75 5.79 -1.48 2.84
N TRP A 76 5.37 -0.66 3.81
CA TRP A 76 4.18 -0.91 4.60
C TRP A 76 3.08 0.10 4.28
N ILE A 77 1.86 -0.40 4.11
CA ILE A 77 0.66 0.44 4.15
C ILE A 77 -0.01 0.19 5.51
N VAL A 78 -0.04 1.23 6.33
CA VAL A 78 -0.53 1.16 7.70
C VAL A 78 -1.88 1.86 7.78
N TRP A 79 -2.86 1.17 8.37
CA TRP A 79 -4.11 1.78 8.80
C TRP A 79 -4.01 2.25 10.24
N ASP A 80 -4.12 3.56 10.44
CA ASP A 80 -4.29 4.17 11.75
C ASP A 80 -5.78 4.18 12.12
N ASN A 81 -6.16 3.29 13.02
CA ASN A 81 -7.53 3.18 13.47
C ASN A 81 -7.98 4.31 14.40
N VAL A 82 -7.06 5.08 15.00
CA VAL A 82 -7.37 6.22 15.87
C VAL A 82 -7.72 7.42 15.00
N ASN A 83 -6.84 7.77 14.07
CA ASN A 83 -7.03 8.93 13.19
C ASN A 83 -7.86 8.63 11.94
N LYS A 84 -8.20 7.34 11.71
CA LYS A 84 -8.90 6.86 10.50
C LYS A 84 -8.18 7.25 9.21
N THR A 85 -6.86 7.12 9.22
CA THR A 85 -5.99 7.48 8.09
C THR A 85 -5.13 6.29 7.65
N THR A 86 -4.73 6.30 6.39
CA THR A 86 -3.81 5.32 5.81
C THR A 86 -2.53 6.00 5.38
N ASN A 87 -1.40 5.42 5.75
CA ASN A 87 -0.08 5.97 5.42
C ASN A 87 0.81 4.91 4.79
N LEU A 88 1.68 5.34 3.87
CA LEU A 88 2.77 4.53 3.36
C LEU A 88 4.04 4.78 4.18
N ILE A 89 4.66 3.71 4.65
CA ILE A 89 6.01 3.72 5.22
C ILE A 89 6.91 2.98 4.21
N PRO A 90 7.73 3.70 3.43
CA PRO A 90 8.67 3.08 2.50
C PRO A 90 9.72 2.25 3.22
N GLN A 91 10.26 1.23 2.54
CA GLN A 91 11.49 0.57 2.99
C GLN A 91 12.66 1.57 3.03
N ALA A 92 13.57 1.39 3.98
CA ALA A 92 14.76 2.23 4.16
C ALA A 92 15.87 1.93 3.14
#